data_AF-A0A382NGS7-F1
#
_entry.id   AF-A0A382NGS7-F1
#
_cell.length_a   1.000
_cell.length_b   1.000
_cell.length_c   1.000
_cell.angle_alpha   90.00
_cell.angle_beta   90.00
_cell.angle_gamma   90.00
#
_symmetry.space_group_name_H-M   'P 1'
#
loop_
_entity.id
_entity.type
_entity.pdbx_description
1 polymer ?
#
loop_
_entity_poly.entity_id
_entity_poly.type
_entity_poly.pdbx_seq_one_letter_code
_entity_poly.pdbx_strand_id
1 'polypeptide(L)'
;MGQLPDFLDYYNEVLLEARRESSIHGNIEKNLKELPAQTEIRFSQLQEIEAVLNFLNIQLRRIRQTHFKKYLENYARALSTRDAEKYVDGEDEVIDFETLINEVALLR
;
A
#
# COMPACT_ATOMS: atom_id res chain seq x y z
N MET A 1 4.69 8.42 -9.61
CA MET A 1 3.83 9.07 -8.60
C MET A 1 2.48 9.50 -9.16
N GLY A 2 2.38 9.99 -10.39
CA GLY A 2 1.12 10.57 -10.91
C GLY A 2 -0.07 9.63 -11.16
N GLN A 3 0.09 8.31 -11.07
CA GLN A 3 -1.02 7.35 -11.30
C GLN A 3 -1.58 6.74 -10.01
N LEU A 4 -0.97 7.03 -8.86
CA LEU A 4 -1.40 6.45 -7.60
C LEU A 4 -2.69 7.08 -7.05
N PRO A 5 -2.91 8.41 -7.17
CA PRO A 5 -4.21 9.00 -6.85
C PRO A 5 -5.35 8.35 -7.66
N ASP A 6 -5.16 8.19 -8.97
CA ASP A 6 -6.15 7.54 -9.85
C ASP A 6 -6.41 6.08 -9.42
N PHE A 7 -5.37 5.36 -8.99
CA PHE A 7 -5.50 4.02 -8.44
C PHE A 7 -6.33 4.00 -7.15
N LEU A 8 -6.06 4.93 -6.23
CA LEU A 8 -6.81 5.04 -4.97
C LEU A 8 -8.29 5.35 -5.24
N ASP A 9 -8.56 6.31 -6.12
CA ASP A 9 -9.93 6.70 -6.50
C ASP A 9 -10.67 5.53 -7.14
N TYR A 10 -10.03 4.83 -8.08
CA TYR A 10 -10.60 3.64 -8.71
C TYR A 10 -10.97 2.57 -7.67
N TYR A 11 -10.05 2.22 -6.77
CA TYR A 11 -10.30 1.17 -5.79
C TYR A 11 -11.31 1.58 -4.70
N ASN A 12 -11.42 2.86 -4.36
CA ASN A 12 -12.48 3.37 -3.49
C ASN A 12 -13.87 3.16 -4.13
N GLU A 13 -14.02 3.45 -5.43
CA GLU A 13 -15.27 3.17 -6.15
C GLU A 13 -15.57 1.67 -6.23
N VAL A 14 -14.55 0.84 -6.47
CA VAL A 14 -14.68 -0.62 -6.44
C VAL A 14 -15.16 -1.12 -5.07
N LEU A 15 -14.66 -0.55 -3.97
CA LEU A 15 -15.12 -0.92 -2.62
C LEU A 15 -16.59 -0.51 -2.36
N LEU A 16 -17.01 0.63 -2.89
CA LEU A 16 -18.42 1.06 -2.83
C LEU A 16 -19.33 0.12 -3.63
N GLU A 17 -18.90 -0.28 -4.82
CA GLU A 17 -19.59 -1.28 -5.63
C GLU A 17 -19.63 -2.64 -4.94
N ALA A 18 -18.51 -3.08 -4.39
CA ALA A 18 -18.39 -4.32 -3.65
C ALA A 18 -19.40 -4.42 -2.52
N ARG A 19 -19.57 -3.35 -1.75
CA ARG A 19 -20.54 -3.29 -0.66
C ARG A 19 -21.98 -3.43 -1.17
N ARG A 20 -22.31 -2.86 -2.33
CA ARG A 20 -23.63 -2.99 -2.95
C ARG A 20 -23.87 -4.42 -3.44
N GLU A 21 -22.90 -4.99 -4.14
CA GLU A 21 -23.01 -6.35 -4.70
C GLU A 21 -23.10 -7.45 -3.63
N SER A 22 -22.40 -7.29 -2.51
CA SER A 22 -22.46 -8.23 -1.39
C SER A 22 -23.71 -8.06 -0.52
N SER A 23 -24.52 -7.03 -0.76
CA SER A 23 -25.77 -6.85 -0.02
C SER A 23 -26.83 -7.83 -0.50
N ILE A 24 -27.37 -8.65 0.41
CA ILE A 24 -28.36 -9.66 0.07
C ILE A 24 -29.75 -9.01 0.09
N HIS A 25 -30.36 -8.87 -1.08
CA HIS A 25 -31.70 -8.33 -1.24
C HIS A 25 -32.48 -9.08 -2.32
N GLY A 26 -33.81 -9.16 -2.20
CA GLY A 26 -34.66 -9.84 -3.18
C GLY A 26 -34.50 -11.36 -3.16
N ASN A 27 -34.21 -11.97 -4.32
CA ASN A 27 -34.13 -13.43 -4.46
C ASN A 27 -32.83 -13.99 -3.90
N ILE A 28 -32.94 -14.65 -2.73
CA ILE A 28 -31.82 -15.22 -1.97
C ILE A 28 -31.09 -16.32 -2.74
N GLU A 29 -31.79 -17.21 -3.45
CA GLU A 29 -31.17 -18.32 -4.19
C GLU A 29 -30.27 -17.81 -5.32
N LYS A 30 -30.72 -16.76 -6.00
CA LYS A 30 -29.90 -16.09 -7.03
C LYS A 30 -28.65 -15.47 -6.41
N ASN A 31 -28.80 -14.71 -5.33
CA ASN A 31 -27.67 -14.08 -4.63
C ASN A 31 -26.63 -15.12 -4.19
N LEU A 32 -27.08 -16.22 -3.57
CA LEU A 32 -26.20 -17.31 -3.13
C LEU A 32 -25.41 -17.95 -4.28
N LYS A 33 -26.03 -18.08 -5.45
CA LYS A 33 -25.36 -18.62 -6.65
C LYS A 33 -24.27 -17.69 -7.19
N GLU A 34 -24.41 -16.39 -7.00
CA GLU A 34 -23.48 -15.37 -7.51
C GLU A 34 -22.30 -15.11 -6.54
N LEU A 35 -22.45 -15.42 -5.25
CA LEU A 35 -21.41 -15.22 -4.22
C LEU A 35 -20.02 -15.80 -4.58
N PRO A 36 -19.87 -17.02 -5.13
CA PRO A 36 -18.55 -17.54 -5.48
C PRO A 36 -17.83 -16.68 -6.52
N ALA A 37 -18.54 -16.25 -7.57
CA ALA A 37 -17.97 -15.39 -8.61
C ALA A 37 -17.59 -14.02 -8.05
N GLN A 38 -18.44 -13.42 -7.20
CA GLN A 38 -18.11 -12.18 -6.51
C GLN A 38 -16.85 -12.34 -5.65
N THR A 39 -16.73 -13.45 -4.91
CA THR A 39 -15.57 -13.75 -4.06
C THR A 39 -14.28 -13.86 -4.88
N GLU A 40 -14.31 -14.52 -6.03
CA GLU A 40 -13.16 -14.62 -6.93
C GLU A 40 -12.69 -13.24 -7.42
N ILE A 41 -13.63 -12.38 -7.83
CA ILE A 41 -13.32 -11.01 -8.27
C ILE A 41 -12.66 -10.21 -7.13
N ARG A 42 -13.22 -10.27 -5.91
CA ARG A 42 -12.63 -9.58 -4.74
C ARG A 42 -11.25 -10.12 -4.40
N PHE A 43 -11.05 -11.42 -4.52
CA PHE A 43 -9.76 -12.03 -4.28
C PHE A 43 -8.71 -11.54 -5.29
N SER A 44 -9.06 -11.46 -6.58
CA SER A 44 -8.16 -10.90 -7.60
C SER A 44 -7.82 -9.42 -7.32
N GLN A 45 -8.81 -8.61 -6.98
CA GLN A 45 -8.62 -7.19 -6.62
C GLN A 45 -7.69 -7.03 -5.40
N LEU A 46 -7.85 -7.88 -4.38
CA LEU A 46 -6.95 -7.92 -3.23
C LEU A 46 -5.51 -8.25 -3.64
N GLN A 47 -5.30 -9.20 -4.55
CA GLN A 47 -3.95 -9.54 -5.04
C GLN A 47 -3.31 -8.38 -5.80
N GLU A 48 -4.08 -7.59 -6.55
CA GLU A 48 -3.57 -6.39 -7.22
C GLU A 48 -3.09 -5.34 -6.22
N ILE A 49 -3.88 -5.06 -5.17
CA ILE A 49 -3.48 -4.14 -4.09
C ILE A 49 -2.21 -4.65 -3.38
N GLU A 50 -2.14 -5.94 -3.08
CA GLU A 50 -0.96 -6.55 -2.46
C GLU A 50 0.29 -6.45 -3.34
N ALA A 51 0.16 -6.59 -4.66
CA ALA A 51 1.26 -6.41 -5.59
C ALA A 51 1.78 -4.96 -5.55
N VAL A 52 0.88 -3.97 -5.48
CA VAL A 52 1.25 -2.55 -5.36
C VAL A 52 1.91 -2.26 -4.02
N LEU A 53 1.36 -2.76 -2.91
CA LEU A 53 1.98 -2.62 -1.58
C LEU A 53 3.39 -3.20 -1.54
N ASN A 54 3.59 -4.37 -2.12
CA ASN A 54 4.91 -4.99 -2.21
C ASN A 54 5.88 -4.13 -3.04
N PHE A 55 5.41 -3.58 -4.17
CA PHE A 55 6.21 -2.67 -4.97
C PHE A 55 6.64 -1.42 -4.18
N LEU A 56 5.71 -0.78 -3.47
CA LEU A 56 6.01 0.41 -2.65
C LEU A 56 6.99 0.08 -1.52
N ASN A 57 6.83 -1.06 -0.85
CA ASN A 57 7.78 -1.55 0.17
C ASN A 57 9.19 -1.81 -0.39
N ILE A 58 9.29 -2.27 -1.65
CA ILE A 58 10.59 -2.39 -2.33
C ILE A 58 11.20 -1.01 -2.56
N GLN A 59 10.41 -0.01 -3.01
CA GLN A 59 10.92 1.34 -3.22
C GLN A 59 11.36 2.01 -1.91
N LEU A 60 10.56 1.89 -0.84
CA LEU A 60 10.91 2.41 0.48
C LEU A 60 12.25 1.83 0.97
N ARG A 61 12.47 0.52 0.81
CA ARG A 61 13.76 -0.10 1.17
C ARG A 61 14.93 0.49 0.39
N ARG A 62 14.75 0.84 -0.89
CA ARG A 62 15.80 1.49 -1.71
C ARG A 62 16.08 2.92 -1.24
N ILE A 63 15.04 3.68 -0.91
CA ILE A 63 15.16 5.06 -0.40
C ILE A 63 15.91 5.04 0.94
N ARG A 64 15.48 4.19 1.88
CA ARG A 64 16.14 4.02 3.19
C ARG A 64 17.61 3.64 3.04
N GLN A 65 17.95 2.71 2.14
CA GLN A 65 19.34 2.36 1.87
C GLN A 65 20.18 3.55 1.38
N THR A 66 19.60 4.40 0.52
CA THR A 66 20.28 5.56 -0.06
C THR A 66 20.61 6.59 1.03
N HIS A 67 19.62 6.94 1.85
CA HIS A 67 19.84 7.84 3.00
C HIS A 67 20.79 7.23 4.02
N PHE A 68 20.69 5.93 4.30
CA PHE A 68 21.57 5.26 5.26
C PHE A 68 23.05 5.36 4.86
N LYS A 69 23.38 5.15 3.59
CA LYS A 69 24.75 5.34 3.07
C LYS A 69 25.22 6.79 3.24
N LYS A 70 24.37 7.76 2.89
CA LYS A 70 24.66 9.19 3.04
C LYS A 70 25.01 9.56 4.49
N TYR A 71 24.30 8.99 5.47
CA TYR A 71 24.57 9.22 6.89
C TYR A 71 25.89 8.60 7.37
N LEU A 72 26.27 7.44 6.86
CA LEU A 72 27.56 6.82 7.20
C LEU A 72 28.75 7.54 6.57
N GLU A 73 28.61 8.04 5.34
CA GLU A 73 29.72 8.64 4.58
C GLU A 73 30.01 10.11 4.96
N ASN A 74 28.99 10.89 5.34
CA ASN A 74 29.14 12.34 5.51
C ASN A 74 29.39 12.81 6.95
N TYR A 75 29.28 11.94 7.95
CA TYR A 75 29.42 12.35 9.34
C TYR A 75 30.88 12.32 9.82
N ALA A 76 31.40 13.49 10.20
CA ALA A 76 32.78 13.67 10.66
C ALA A 76 33.13 12.95 11.98
N ARG A 77 32.11 12.54 12.74
CA ARG A 77 32.24 11.59 13.85
C ARG A 77 31.60 10.29 13.41
N ALA A 78 32.25 9.16 13.67
CA ALA A 78 31.68 7.84 13.38
C ALA A 78 30.30 7.72 14.03
N LEU A 79 29.25 7.90 13.23
CA LEU A 79 27.88 7.76 13.66
C LEU A 79 27.64 6.27 13.94
N SER A 80 26.97 5.94 15.04
CA SER A 80 26.60 4.55 15.27
C SER A 80 25.56 4.14 14.23
N THR A 81 25.59 2.87 13.80
CA THR A 81 24.59 2.29 12.87
C THR A 81 23.16 2.59 13.33
N ARG A 82 22.91 2.50 14.64
CA ARG A 82 21.59 2.73 15.24
C ARG A 82 21.15 4.20 15.16
N ASP A 83 22.08 5.13 15.31
CA ASP A 83 21.75 6.55 15.17
C ASP A 83 21.49 6.89 13.69
N ALA A 84 22.27 6.33 12.78
CA ALA A 84 22.06 6.47 11.33
C ALA A 84 20.66 5.99 10.92
N GLU A 85 20.21 4.82 11.40
CA GLU A 85 18.85 4.31 11.14
C GLU A 85 17.77 5.28 11.60
N LYS A 86 17.90 5.86 12.79
CA LYS A 86 16.92 6.84 13.30
C LYS A 86 16.83 8.10 12.44
N TYR A 87 17.95 8.60 11.93
CA TYR A 87 17.93 9.76 11.05
C TYR A 87 17.30 9.43 9.69
N VAL A 88 17.59 8.24 9.14
CA VAL A 88 16.95 7.75 7.92
C VAL A 88 15.44 7.66 8.08
N ASP A 89 14.96 7.13 9.20
CA ASP A 89 13.53 7.00 9.47
C ASP A 89 12.85 8.38 9.68
N GLY A 90 13.64 9.42 9.94
CA GLY A 90 13.18 10.80 10.05
C GLY A 90 13.29 11.62 8.75
N GLU A 91 13.77 11.04 7.64
CA GLU A 91 13.84 11.73 6.35
C GLU A 91 12.44 11.96 5.79
N ASP A 92 12.15 13.19 5.32
CA ASP A 92 10.85 13.56 4.75
C ASP A 92 10.40 12.59 3.67
N GLU A 93 11.31 12.19 2.76
CA GLU A 93 11.01 11.25 1.68
C GLU A 93 10.64 9.84 2.19
N VAL A 94 11.22 9.40 3.30
CA VAL A 94 10.91 8.11 3.94
C VAL A 94 9.53 8.17 4.57
N ILE A 95 9.24 9.24 5.32
CA ILE A 95 7.94 9.48 5.96
C ILE A 95 6.82 9.60 4.91
N ASP A 96 7.07 10.31 3.82
CA ASP A 96 6.11 10.47 2.71
C ASP A 96 5.77 9.11 2.09
N PHE A 97 6.78 8.26 1.84
CA PHE A 97 6.56 6.92 1.30
C PHE A 97 5.85 6.00 2.29
N GLU A 98 6.16 6.08 3.58
CA GLU A 98 5.45 5.31 4.61
C GLU A 98 3.98 5.72 4.71
N THR A 99 3.70 7.03 4.65
CA THR A 99 2.33 7.56 4.61
C THR A 99 1.59 7.04 3.37
N LEU A 100 2.25 7.08 2.21
CA LEU A 100 1.71 6.57 0.95
C LEU A 100 1.40 5.07 1.00
N ILE A 101 2.30 4.27 1.59
CA ILE A 101 2.08 2.84 1.80
C ILE A 101 0.86 2.62 2.70
N ASN A 102 0.71 3.41 3.76
CA ASN A 102 -0.42 3.31 4.67
C ASN A 102 -1.76 3.64 3.98
N GLU A 103 -1.79 4.66 3.12
CA GLU A 103 -2.98 5.01 2.33
C GLU A 103 -3.41 3.86 1.41
N VAL A 104 -2.48 3.23 0.70
CA VAL A 104 -2.78 2.06 -0.13
C VAL A 104 -3.17 0.86 0.73
N ALA A 105 -2.57 0.70 1.91
CA ALA A 105 -2.88 -0.40 2.82
C ALA A 105 -4.30 -0.31 3.39
N LEU A 106 -4.90 0.88 3.39
CA LEU A 106 -6.30 1.07 3.80
C LEU A 106 -7.30 0.45 2.80
N LEU A 107 -6.91 0.31 1.53
CA LEU A 107 -7.77 -0.31 0.51
C LEU A 107 -7.84 -1.84 0.63
N ARG A 108 -6.89 -2.43 1.36
CA ARG A 108 -6.79 -3.86 1.58
C ARG A 108 -7.79 -4.34 2.64
#